data_AF-A0A1M5CQK9-F1
#
_entry.id   AF-A0A1M5CQK9-F1
#
_cell.length_a   1.000
_cell.length_b   1.000
_cell.length_c   1.000
_cell.angle_alpha   90.00
_cell.angle_beta   90.00
_cell.angle_gamma   90.00
#
_symmetry.space_group_name_H-M   'P 1'
#
loop_
_entity.id
_entity.type
_entity.pdbx_description
1 polymer ?
#
loop_
_entity_poly.entity_id
_entity_poly.type
_entity_poly.pdbx_seq_one_letter_code
_entity_poly.pdbx_strand_id
1 'polypeptide(L)'
;MDTNEQLYVDLMMDRMPEDLETKYLISQGYLTENMQHTEKAIQFINSFLDEKKEIVCQAFKELGPDARKSEVMKKAGIVQMGVLVDVANRLVKEGRLKKENGKVYVLD
;
A
#
# COMPACT_ATOMS: atom_id res chain seq x y z
N MET A 1 9.48 -8.49 -6.85
CA MET A 1 8.55 -7.38 -6.54
C MET A 1 8.06 -6.83 -7.86
N ASP A 2 6.76 -6.58 -8.00
CA ASP A 2 6.23 -6.01 -9.25
C ASP A 2 6.63 -4.52 -9.38
N THR A 3 6.66 -3.98 -10.60
CA THR A 3 7.11 -2.62 -10.90
C THR A 3 6.22 -1.53 -10.28
N ASN A 4 4.91 -1.79 -10.13
CA ASN A 4 3.97 -0.88 -9.49
C ASN A 4 4.16 -0.88 -7.98
N GLU A 5 4.41 -2.04 -7.37
CA GLU A 5 4.73 -2.09 -5.94
C GLU A 5 6.03 -1.35 -5.63
N GLN A 6 7.05 -1.47 -6.50
CA GLN A 6 8.27 -0.66 -6.37
C GLN A 6 7.98 0.84 -6.49
N LEU A 7 7.22 1.26 -7.50
CA LEU A 7 6.85 2.67 -7.65
C LEU A 7 6.04 3.19 -6.45
N TYR A 8 5.15 2.38 -5.88
CA TYR A 8 4.44 2.72 -4.66
C TYR A 8 5.40 2.97 -3.50
N VAL A 9 6.31 2.02 -3.23
CA VAL A 9 7.34 2.20 -2.20
C VAL A 9 8.11 3.48 -2.45
N ASP A 10 8.50 3.71 -3.71
CA ASP A 10 9.30 4.85 -4.08
C ASP A 10 8.61 6.18 -3.82
N LEU A 11 7.28 6.24 -3.95
CA LEU A 11 6.49 7.43 -3.66
C LEU A 11 6.22 7.64 -2.17
N MET A 12 6.32 6.59 -1.36
CA MET A 12 6.04 6.63 0.09
C MET A 12 7.30 6.80 0.95
N MET A 13 8.49 6.80 0.34
CA MET A 13 9.75 7.04 1.05
C MET A 13 10.00 8.52 1.33
N ASP A 14 10.67 8.81 2.44
CA ASP A 14 11.26 10.13 2.67
C ASP A 14 12.41 10.34 1.68
N ARG A 15 12.24 11.33 0.80
CA ARG A 15 13.14 11.59 -0.32
C ARG A 15 14.02 12.81 -0.08
N MET A 16 15.22 12.81 -0.66
CA MET A 16 16.10 13.97 -0.66
C MET A 16 16.14 14.59 -2.07
N PRO A 17 16.08 15.94 -2.21
CA PRO A 17 16.01 16.60 -3.51
C PRO A 17 17.14 16.23 -4.49
N GLU A 18 18.29 15.83 -3.96
CA GLU A 18 19.48 15.55 -4.77
C GLU A 18 19.59 14.10 -5.24
N ASP A 19 18.79 13.19 -4.66
CA ASP A 19 18.84 11.77 -4.98
C ASP A 19 18.34 11.49 -6.42
N LEU A 20 18.92 10.45 -7.04
CA LEU A 20 18.67 10.16 -8.46
C LEU A 20 17.23 9.69 -8.68
N GLU A 21 16.69 8.94 -7.72
CA GLU A 21 15.34 8.42 -7.72
C GLU A 21 14.29 9.55 -7.67
N THR A 22 14.53 10.59 -6.89
CA THR A 22 13.71 11.81 -6.80
C THR A 22 13.69 12.55 -8.11
N LYS A 23 14.87 12.80 -8.69
CA LYS A 23 14.98 13.45 -10.00
C LYS A 23 14.25 12.64 -11.06
N TYR A 24 14.33 11.32 -10.98
CA TYR A 24 13.56 10.44 -11.84
C TYR A 24 12.05 10.59 -11.62
N LEU A 25 11.55 10.55 -10.38
CA LEU A 25 10.13 10.72 -10.07
C LEU A 25 9.59 12.11 -10.48
N ILE A 26 10.39 13.16 -10.34
CA ILE A 26 10.07 14.50 -10.86
C ILE A 26 9.97 14.47 -12.39
N SER A 27 10.98 13.90 -13.07
CA SER A 27 10.99 13.80 -14.54
C SER A 27 9.81 12.98 -15.10
N GLN A 28 9.34 11.99 -14.33
CA GLN A 28 8.18 11.17 -14.68
C GLN A 28 6.85 11.86 -14.29
N GLY A 29 6.89 13.04 -13.68
CA GLY A 29 5.72 13.83 -13.30
C GLY A 29 4.97 13.28 -12.08
N TYR A 30 5.61 12.48 -11.24
CA TYR A 30 5.02 12.00 -9.98
C TYR A 30 5.28 12.94 -8.80
N LEU A 31 6.39 13.68 -8.84
CA LEU A 31 6.73 14.69 -7.84
C LEU A 31 6.87 16.07 -8.49
N THR A 32 6.53 17.11 -7.74
CA THR A 32 6.91 18.49 -8.07
C THR A 32 8.37 18.74 -7.68
N GLU A 33 8.96 19.83 -8.17
CA GLU A 33 10.30 20.27 -7.74
C GLU A 33 10.40 20.53 -6.23
N ASN A 34 9.27 20.84 -5.59
CA ASN A 34 9.14 21.00 -4.15
C ASN A 34 8.81 19.69 -3.41
N MET A 35 9.01 18.53 -4.06
CA MET A 35 8.82 17.19 -3.47
C MET A 35 7.38 16.85 -3.08
N GLN A 36 6.38 17.55 -3.65
CA GLN A 36 4.98 17.24 -3.40
C GLN A 36 4.48 16.22 -4.40
N HIS A 37 3.61 15.28 -3.97
CA HIS A 37 2.92 14.39 -4.89
C HIS A 37 2.06 15.18 -5.88
N THR A 38 2.21 14.89 -7.16
CA THR A 38 1.32 15.43 -8.20
C THR A 38 -0.02 14.67 -8.20
N GLU A 39 -1.00 15.18 -8.93
CA GLU A 39 -2.25 14.47 -9.16
C GLU A 39 -2.01 13.07 -9.77
N LYS A 40 -1.03 12.94 -10.68
CA LYS A 40 -0.62 11.66 -11.26
C LYS A 40 -0.17 10.66 -10.20
N ALA A 41 0.64 11.10 -9.23
CA ALA A 41 1.06 10.24 -8.12
C ALA A 41 -0.11 9.85 -7.23
N ILE A 42 -0.99 10.79 -6.89
CA ILE A 42 -2.16 10.53 -6.06
C ILE A 42 -3.09 9.51 -6.74
N GLN A 43 -3.36 9.69 -8.04
CA GLN A 43 -4.17 8.76 -8.82
C GLN A 43 -3.53 7.36 -8.84
N PHE A 44 -2.23 7.27 -9.12
CA PHE A 44 -1.51 6.00 -9.10
C PHE A 44 -1.59 5.32 -7.73
N ILE A 45 -1.25 6.03 -6.64
CA ILE A 45 -1.29 5.52 -5.26
C ILE A 45 -2.68 4.99 -4.92
N ASN A 46 -3.72 5.74 -5.29
CA ASN A 46 -5.10 5.35 -5.01
C ASN A 46 -5.50 4.09 -5.77
N SER A 47 -5.27 4.05 -7.08
CA SER A 47 -5.59 2.89 -7.91
C SER A 47 -4.83 1.65 -7.47
N PHE A 48 -3.52 1.77 -7.23
CA PHE A 48 -2.68 0.66 -6.80
C PHE A 48 -3.17 0.04 -5.48
N LEU A 49 -3.46 0.87 -4.47
CA LEU A 49 -3.96 0.37 -3.19
C LEU A 49 -5.35 -0.23 -3.33
N ASP A 50 -6.21 0.35 -4.17
CA ASP A 50 -7.56 -0.14 -4.38
C ASP A 50 -7.60 -1.51 -5.08
N GLU A 51 -6.72 -1.74 -6.06
CA GLU A 51 -6.54 -3.03 -6.73
C GLU A 51 -6.16 -4.17 -5.77
N LYS A 52 -5.47 -3.86 -4.67
CA LYS A 52 -5.03 -4.84 -3.67
C LYS A 52 -6.08 -5.10 -2.58
N LYS A 53 -7.17 -4.32 -2.50
CA LYS A 53 -8.18 -4.44 -1.42
C LYS A 53 -8.82 -5.82 -1.36
N GLU A 54 -9.31 -6.32 -2.49
CA GLU A 54 -10.02 -7.61 -2.52
C GLU A 54 -9.12 -8.77 -2.11
N ILE A 55 -7.88 -8.82 -2.63
CA ILE A 55 -6.98 -9.93 -2.33
C ILE A 55 -6.50 -9.90 -0.86
N VAL A 56 -6.31 -8.70 -0.28
CA VAL A 56 -5.97 -8.56 1.14
C VAL A 56 -7.14 -8.93 2.04
N CYS A 57 -8.35 -8.48 1.71
CA CYS A 57 -9.56 -8.81 2.44
C CYS A 57 -9.79 -10.33 2.44
N GLN A 58 -9.67 -10.96 1.26
CA GLN A 58 -9.77 -12.42 1.12
C GLN A 58 -8.68 -13.16 1.90
N ALA A 59 -7.44 -12.67 1.89
CA ALA A 59 -6.35 -13.27 2.65
C ALA A 59 -6.60 -13.25 4.16
N PHE A 60 -7.12 -12.15 4.72
CA PHE A 60 -7.54 -12.09 6.12
C PHE A 60 -8.74 -13.01 6.41
N LYS A 61 -9.71 -13.10 5.49
CA LYS A 61 -10.88 -13.97 5.63
C LYS A 61 -10.48 -15.44 5.74
N GLU A 62 -9.55 -15.87 4.89
CA GLU A 62 -9.12 -17.27 4.82
C GLU A 62 -8.14 -17.66 5.94
N LEU A 63 -7.22 -16.78 6.33
CA LEU A 63 -6.22 -17.08 7.36
C LEU A 63 -6.76 -16.84 8.78
N GLY A 64 -7.81 -16.04 8.91
CA GLY A 64 -8.44 -15.72 10.19
C GLY A 64 -7.68 -14.67 11.02
N PRO A 65 -8.21 -14.33 12.20
CA PRO A 65 -7.76 -13.19 13.00
C PRO A 65 -6.40 -13.39 13.68
N ASP A 66 -5.93 -14.63 13.80
CA ASP A 66 -4.64 -14.97 14.42
C ASP A 66 -3.49 -15.06 13.40
N ALA A 67 -3.77 -14.79 12.12
CA ALA A 67 -2.78 -14.84 11.05
C ALA A 67 -1.62 -13.87 11.28
N ARG A 68 -0.38 -14.32 11.03
CA ARG A 68 0.77 -13.41 11.02
C ARG A 68 0.71 -12.54 9.79
N LYS A 69 1.09 -11.26 9.91
CA LYS A 69 1.13 -10.32 8.78
C LYS A 69 1.95 -10.87 7.60
N SER A 70 3.04 -11.58 7.86
CA SER A 70 3.86 -12.23 6.83
C SER A 70 3.10 -13.28 6.02
N GLU A 71 2.17 -14.01 6.64
CA GLU A 71 1.35 -15.02 5.97
C GLU A 71 0.30 -14.36 5.08
N VAL A 72 -0.33 -13.29 5.59
CA VAL A 72 -1.28 -12.46 4.83
C VAL A 72 -0.59 -11.84 3.61
N MET A 73 0.60 -11.26 3.79
CA MET A 73 1.42 -10.70 2.70
C MET A 73 1.74 -11.74 1.63
N LYS A 74 2.25 -12.91 2.06
CA LYS A 74 2.57 -14.01 1.14
C LYS A 74 1.35 -14.44 0.32
N LYS A 75 0.19 -14.54 0.97
CA LYS A 75 -1.06 -14.94 0.33
C LYS A 75 -1.63 -13.87 -0.60
N ALA A 76 -1.50 -12.60 -0.22
CA ALA A 76 -1.94 -11.45 -1.02
C ALA A 76 -0.96 -11.07 -2.14
N GLY A 77 0.19 -11.74 -2.25
CA GLY A 77 1.24 -11.38 -3.21
C GLY A 77 1.86 -10.01 -2.96
N ILE A 78 1.88 -9.56 -1.69
CA ILE A 78 2.47 -8.29 -1.27
C ILE A 78 3.86 -8.56 -0.71
N VAL A 79 4.85 -7.81 -1.15
CA VAL A 79 6.23 -7.91 -0.67
C VAL A 79 6.47 -6.94 0.48
N GLN A 80 5.82 -5.78 0.45
CA GLN A 80 6.12 -4.66 1.35
C GLN A 80 5.09 -4.50 2.46
N MET A 81 5.56 -4.44 3.70
CA MET A 81 4.68 -4.33 4.88
C MET A 81 3.83 -3.05 4.85
N GLY A 82 4.41 -1.94 4.35
CA GLY A 82 3.69 -0.66 4.22
C GLY A 82 2.43 -0.79 3.36
N VAL A 83 2.53 -1.48 2.22
CA VAL A 83 1.39 -1.74 1.33
C VAL A 83 0.28 -2.48 2.06
N LEU A 84 0.60 -3.57 2.79
CA LEU A 84 -0.42 -4.30 3.56
C LEU A 84 -1.08 -3.40 4.60
N VAL A 85 -0.29 -2.58 5.31
CA VAL A 85 -0.81 -1.69 6.36
C VAL A 85 -1.77 -0.65 5.77
N ASP A 86 -1.40 -0.03 4.65
CA ASP A 86 -2.20 1.00 4.00
C ASP A 86 -3.48 0.46 3.39
N VAL A 87 -3.42 -0.70 2.71
CA VAL A 87 -4.62 -1.40 2.22
C VAL A 87 -5.53 -1.78 3.39
N ALA A 88 -4.97 -2.36 4.47
CA ALA A 88 -5.77 -2.72 5.64
C ALA A 88 -6.39 -1.49 6.32
N ASN A 89 -5.71 -0.34 6.34
CA ASN A 89 -6.26 0.90 6.87
C ASN A 89 -7.43 1.41 6.02
N ARG A 90 -7.36 1.32 4.69
CA ARG A 90 -8.48 1.65 3.79
C ARG A 90 -9.67 0.76 4.04
N LEU A 91 -9.46 -0.56 4.10
CA LEU A 91 -10.53 -1.52 4.38
C LEU A 91 -11.18 -1.30 5.76
N VAL A 92 -10.43 -0.85 6.77
CA VAL A 92 -11.00 -0.44 8.07
C VAL A 92 -11.87 0.80 7.92
N LYS A 93 -11.41 1.82 7.19
CA LYS A 93 -12.20 3.03 6.92
C LYS A 93 -13.48 2.73 6.14
N GLU A 94 -13.44 1.74 5.24
CA GLU A 94 -14.58 1.24 4.48
C GLU A 94 -15.51 0.34 5.31
N GLY A 95 -15.17 0.01 6.55
CA GLY A 95 -15.98 -0.86 7.42
C GLY A 95 -15.90 -2.35 7.07
N ARG A 96 -14.94 -2.76 6.24
CA ARG A 96 -14.74 -4.15 5.78
C ARG A 96 -13.79 -4.95 6.68
N LEU A 97 -12.93 -4.25 7.42
CA LEU A 97 -12.06 -4.85 8.43
C LEU A 97 -12.24 -4.16 9.78
N LYS A 98 -12.05 -4.91 10.86
CA LYS A 98 -11.89 -4.40 12.23
C LYS A 98 -10.52 -4.78 12.75
N LYS A 99 -9.78 -3.81 13.32
CA LYS A 99 -8.53 -4.07 14.04
C LYS A 99 -8.79 -3.99 15.54
N GLU A 100 -8.52 -5.05 16.29
CA GLU A 100 -8.79 -5.12 17.72
C GLU A 100 -7.72 -5.99 18.41
N ASN A 101 -7.05 -5.45 19.43
CA ASN A 101 -6.01 -6.14 20.21
C ASN A 101 -4.91 -6.79 19.35
N GLY A 102 -4.50 -6.11 18.27
CA GLY A 102 -3.48 -6.60 17.34
C GLY A 102 -3.97 -7.64 16.33
N LYS A 103 -5.24 -8.06 16.41
CA LYS A 103 -5.90 -8.97 15.47
C LYS A 103 -6.69 -8.21 14.42
N VAL A 104 -6.95 -8.86 13.29
CA VAL A 104 -7.71 -8.29 12.18
C VAL A 104 -8.91 -9.20 11.87
N TYR A 105 -10.11 -8.66 11.92
CA TYR A 105 -11.35 -9.37 11.65
C TYR A 105 -11.97 -8.84 10.36
N VAL A 106 -12.44 -9.73 9.49
CA VAL A 106 -13.23 -9.36 8.32
C VAL A 106 -14.67 -9.15 8.75
N LEU A 107 -15.25 -8.04 8.33
CA LEU A 107 -16.65 -7.70 8.56
C LEU A 107 -17.40 -7.95 7.24
N ASP A 108 -18.38 -8.85 7.29
CA ASP A 108 -19.27 -9.15 6.15
C ASP A 108 -20.37 -8.07 6.01
#